data_AF-F9EMS9-F1
#
_entry.id   AF-F9EMS9-F1
#
_cell.length_a   1.000
_cell.length_b   1.000
_cell.length_c   1.000
_cell.angle_alpha   90.00
_cell.angle_beta   90.00
_cell.angle_gamma   90.00
#
_symmetry.space_group_name_H-M   'P 1'
#
loop_
_entity.id
_entity.type
_entity.pdbx_description
1 polymer ?
#
loop_
_entity_poly.entity_id
_entity_poly.type
_entity_poly.pdbx_seq_one_letter_code
_entity_poly.pdbx_strand_id
1 'polypeptide(L)'
;MATYRLCYKKGKVGYSKNHAAYIQREDGYQSKEEDLVYTESGNMNFNGETISAKKFWEYADTYERTNSVAYRELELTIPNEFNHEQAKELISNFVKKK
;
A
#
# COMPACT_ATOMS: atom_id res chain seq x y z
N MET A 1 24.90 -11.49 -0.26
CA MET A 1 24.58 -11.28 1.17
C MET A 1 23.22 -10.63 1.23
N ALA A 2 22.23 -11.31 1.83
CA ALA A 2 20.89 -10.77 1.96
C ALA A 2 20.93 -9.46 2.76
N THR A 3 20.48 -8.36 2.15
CA THR A 3 20.39 -7.06 2.81
C THR A 3 18.93 -6.74 3.06
N TYR A 4 18.56 -6.66 4.33
CA TYR A 4 17.22 -6.23 4.73
C TYR A 4 17.25 -4.73 4.98
N ARG A 5 16.35 -4.02 4.30
CA ARG A 5 16.12 -2.58 4.53
C ARG A 5 14.64 -2.36 4.74
N LEU A 6 14.32 -1.64 5.82
CA LEU A 6 12.99 -1.13 6.10
C LEU A 6 13.07 0.41 6.11
N CYS A 7 12.25 1.06 5.31
CA CYS A 7 12.08 2.51 5.34
C CYS A 7 10.65 2.85 5.76
N TYR A 8 10.51 3.79 6.71
CA TYR A 8 9.21 4.29 7.15
C TYR A 8 9.05 5.73 6.69
N LYS A 9 7.92 6.00 6.03
CA LYS A 9 7.56 7.32 5.52
C LYS A 9 6.15 7.69 5.94
N LYS A 10 5.88 9.00 5.96
CA LYS A 10 4.56 9.57 6.23
C LYS A 10 4.13 10.42 5.05
N GLY A 11 2.90 10.23 4.60
CA GLY A 11 2.28 11.01 3.53
C GLY A 11 1.35 12.08 4.09
N LYS A 12 1.34 13.24 3.42
CA LYS A 12 0.40 14.33 3.73
C LYS A 12 -0.91 14.16 2.93
N VAL A 13 -1.97 14.78 3.43
CA VAL A 13 -3.28 14.85 2.77
C VAL A 13 -3.18 15.48 1.37
N GLY A 14 -3.94 14.94 0.43
CA GLY A 14 -4.04 15.39 -0.97
C GLY A 14 -3.19 14.59 -1.96
N TYR A 15 -2.37 13.65 -1.49
CA TYR A 15 -1.52 12.81 -2.34
C TYR A 15 -1.83 11.31 -2.23
N SER A 16 -2.68 10.91 -1.30
CA SER A 16 -2.90 9.51 -0.93
C SER A 16 -3.50 8.71 -2.09
N LYS A 17 -4.50 9.28 -2.77
CA LYS A 17 -5.16 8.66 -3.93
C LYS A 17 -4.17 8.39 -5.07
N ASN A 18 -3.38 9.41 -5.44
CA ASN A 18 -2.40 9.29 -6.51
C ASN A 18 -1.26 8.32 -6.15
N HIS A 19 -0.83 8.34 -4.87
CA HIS A 19 0.19 7.43 -4.36
C HIS A 19 -0.28 5.97 -4.37
N ALA A 20 -1.51 5.72 -3.94
CA ALA A 20 -2.11 4.38 -3.98
C ALA A 20 -2.26 3.87 -5.42
N ALA A 21 -2.76 4.70 -6.35
CA ALA A 21 -2.88 4.34 -7.76
C ALA A 21 -1.52 3.99 -8.38
N TYR A 22 -0.47 4.74 -8.03
CA TYR A 22 0.89 4.45 -8.49
C TYR A 22 1.43 3.09 -8.02
N ILE A 23 1.20 2.74 -6.74
CA ILE A 23 1.63 1.45 -6.16
C ILE A 23 0.85 0.29 -6.77
N GLN A 24 -0.47 0.43 -6.88
CA GLN A 24 -1.36 -0.62 -7.40
C GLN A 24 -1.32 -0.74 -8.93
N ARG A 25 -0.55 0.13 -9.61
CA ARG A 25 -0.50 0.25 -11.09
C ARG A 25 -1.87 0.48 -11.72
N GLU A 26 -2.78 1.09 -10.96
CA GLU A 26 -4.09 1.48 -11.45
C GLU A 26 -4.04 2.87 -12.12
N ASP A 27 -5.13 3.24 -12.79
CA ASP A 27 -5.22 4.47 -13.59
C ASP A 27 -4.14 4.53 -14.70
N GLY A 28 -3.61 5.71 -15.02
CA GLY A 28 -2.63 5.91 -16.11
C GLY A 28 -1.26 5.21 -15.95
N TYR A 29 -1.10 4.33 -14.96
CA TYR A 29 0.14 3.60 -14.65
C TYR A 29 0.12 2.12 -15.07
N GLN A 30 -0.92 1.67 -15.77
CA GLN A 30 -1.06 0.30 -16.29
C GLN A 30 0.10 -0.15 -17.19
N SER A 31 0.81 0.79 -17.82
CA SER A 31 2.00 0.49 -18.64
C SER A 31 3.15 -0.19 -17.89
N LYS A 32 3.11 -0.24 -16.55
CA LYS A 32 4.12 -0.89 -15.70
C LYS A 32 3.53 -2.02 -14.84
N GLU A 33 2.46 -2.67 -15.31
CA GLU A 33 1.83 -3.79 -14.61
C GLU A 33 2.78 -4.99 -14.42
N GLU A 34 3.71 -5.21 -15.36
CA GLU A 34 4.66 -6.34 -15.31
C GLU A 34 5.61 -6.30 -14.09
N ASP A 35 5.81 -5.12 -13.48
CA ASP A 35 6.60 -4.97 -12.25
C ASP A 35 5.80 -5.33 -10.98
N LEU A 36 4.47 -5.45 -11.06
CA LEU A 36 3.61 -5.70 -9.91
C LEU A 36 3.34 -7.19 -9.73
N VAL A 37 4.09 -7.80 -8.80
CA VAL A 37 3.95 -9.24 -8.49
C VAL A 37 2.65 -9.54 -7.73
N TYR A 38 2.28 -8.67 -6.77
CA TYR A 38 1.12 -8.89 -5.93
C TYR A 38 0.60 -7.58 -5.30
N THR A 39 -0.73 -7.44 -5.22
CA THR A 39 -1.41 -6.37 -4.50
C THR A 39 -2.60 -6.95 -3.74
N GLU A 40 -2.83 -6.46 -2.52
CA GLU A 40 -3.98 -6.82 -1.70
C GLU A 40 -4.38 -5.62 -0.85
N SER A 41 -5.69 -5.47 -0.66
CA SER A 41 -6.26 -4.47 0.24
C SER A 41 -7.15 -5.17 1.26
N GLY A 42 -6.95 -4.88 2.54
CA GLY A 42 -7.70 -5.47 3.64
C GLY A 42 -8.28 -4.41 4.57
N ASN A 43 -9.14 -4.84 5.50
CA ASN A 43 -9.82 -3.98 6.47
C ASN A 43 -10.60 -2.80 5.85
N MET A 44 -11.20 -3.02 4.67
CA MET A 44 -11.94 -2.00 3.92
C MET A 44 -13.45 -2.00 4.23
N ASN A 45 -13.86 -2.57 5.36
CA ASN A 45 -15.25 -2.53 5.81
C ASN A 45 -15.45 -1.27 6.64
N PHE A 46 -16.18 -0.29 6.10
CA PHE A 46 -16.50 0.94 6.80
C PHE A 46 -18.00 1.02 7.01
N ASN A 47 -18.43 1.06 8.27
CA ASN A 47 -19.84 1.19 8.66
C ASN A 47 -20.80 0.17 8.01
N GLY A 48 -20.33 -1.07 7.82
CA GLY A 48 -21.13 -2.16 7.22
C GLY A 48 -21.08 -2.24 5.69
N GLU A 49 -20.42 -1.29 5.02
CA GLU A 49 -20.20 -1.31 3.57
C GLU A 49 -18.74 -1.66 3.24
N THR A 50 -18.55 -2.56 2.28
CA THR A 50 -17.21 -2.81 1.70
C THR A 50 -16.90 -1.70 0.70
N ILE A 51 -15.92 -0.86 1.03
CA ILE A 51 -15.44 0.19 0.12
C ILE A 51 -14.22 -0.29 -0.65
N SER A 52 -14.02 0.22 -1.87
CA SER A 52 -12.79 -0.04 -2.61
C SER A 52 -11.62 0.76 -2.03
N ALA A 53 -10.39 0.24 -2.20
CA ALA A 53 -9.18 0.92 -1.72
C ALA A 53 -9.06 2.35 -2.27
N LYS A 54 -9.42 2.56 -3.55
CA LYS A 54 -9.43 3.88 -4.17
C LYS A 54 -10.37 4.87 -3.47
N LYS A 55 -11.58 4.43 -3.13
CA LYS A 55 -12.56 5.25 -2.39
C LYS A 55 -12.07 5.56 -0.98
N PHE A 56 -11.43 4.60 -0.31
CA PHE A 56 -10.83 4.82 1.00
C PHE A 56 -9.80 5.96 0.97
N TRP A 57 -8.89 5.95 -0.02
CA TRP A 57 -7.89 7.00 -0.16
C TRP A 57 -8.47 8.35 -0.60
N GLU A 58 -9.52 8.34 -1.41
CA GLU A 58 -10.26 9.55 -1.78
C GLU A 58 -10.92 10.20 -0.56
N TYR A 59 -11.52 9.39 0.33
CA TYR A 59 -12.06 9.87 1.59
C TYR A 59 -10.97 10.38 2.53
N ALA A 60 -9.82 9.71 2.61
CA ALA A 60 -8.68 10.19 3.37
C ALA A 60 -8.21 11.56 2.86
N ASP A 61 -8.15 11.78 1.55
CA ASP A 61 -7.74 13.07 0.99
C ASP A 61 -8.81 14.18 1.15
N THR A 62 -10.09 13.81 1.22
CA THR A 62 -11.21 14.76 1.28
C THR A 62 -11.58 15.18 2.71
N TYR A 63 -11.58 14.23 3.65
CA TYR A 63 -12.12 14.42 5.00
C TYR A 63 -11.04 14.60 6.08
N GLU A 64 -9.78 14.29 5.82
CA GLU A 64 -8.70 14.59 6.77
C GLU A 64 -8.36 16.08 6.80
N ARG A 65 -7.91 16.55 7.96
CA ARG A 65 -7.43 17.93 8.13
C ARG A 65 -6.20 18.18 7.24
N THR A 66 -6.04 19.38 6.70
CA THR A 66 -4.93 19.73 5.78
C THR A 66 -3.53 19.44 6.33
N ASN A 67 -3.33 19.52 7.65
CA ASN A 67 -2.05 19.21 8.34
C ASN A 67 -2.00 17.78 8.93
N SER A 68 -2.88 16.87 8.51
CA SER A 68 -2.88 15.48 8.97
C SER A 68 -1.90 14.62 8.19
N VAL A 69 -1.66 13.43 8.74
CA VAL A 69 -0.95 12.35 8.05
C VAL A 69 -2.01 11.44 7.44
N ALA A 70 -2.14 11.46 6.12
CA ALA A 70 -3.16 10.68 5.42
C ALA A 70 -2.79 9.20 5.29
N TYR A 71 -1.49 8.90 5.16
CA TYR A 71 -1.00 7.53 5.10
C TYR A 71 0.37 7.39 5.74
N ARG A 72 0.69 6.15 6.12
CA ARG A 72 2.00 5.72 6.58
C ARG A 72 2.47 4.61 5.66
N GLU A 73 3.68 4.75 5.15
CA GLU A 73 4.26 3.84 4.17
C GLU A 73 5.46 3.11 4.78
N LEU A 74 5.51 1.81 4.52
CA LEU A 74 6.59 0.91 4.93
C LEU A 74 7.15 0.27 3.66
N GLU A 75 8.35 0.70 3.27
CA GLU A 75 9.08 0.09 2.15
C GLU A 75 10.02 -0.97 2.70
N LEU A 76 9.83 -2.23 2.29
CA LEU A 76 10.66 -3.36 2.67
C LEU A 76 11.38 -3.91 1.45
N THR A 77 12.68 -4.17 1.57
CA THR A 77 13.42 -4.93 0.56
C THR A 77 13.33 -6.43 0.88
N ILE A 78 12.83 -7.21 -0.07
CA ILE A 78 12.77 -8.66 0.01
C ILE A 78 14.06 -9.23 -0.58
N PRO A 79 14.79 -10.10 0.14
CA PRO A 79 15.97 -10.75 -0.42
C PRO A 79 15.62 -11.63 -1.61
N ASN A 80 16.47 -11.61 -2.64
CA ASN A 80 16.30 -12.41 -3.87
C ASN A 80 16.33 -13.93 -3.64
N GLU A 81 16.65 -14.39 -2.44
CA GLU A 81 16.64 -15.80 -2.04
C GLU A 81 15.22 -16.33 -1.79
N PHE A 82 14.24 -15.44 -1.55
CA PHE A 82 12.85 -15.82 -1.35
C PHE A 82 12.12 -15.97 -2.69
N ASN A 83 11.27 -16.98 -2.79
CA ASN A 83 10.33 -17.09 -3.89
C ASN A 83 9.13 -16.13 -3.69
N HIS A 84 8.35 -15.88 -4.75
CA HIS A 84 7.21 -14.96 -4.70
C HIS A 84 6.12 -15.35 -3.68
N GLU A 85 5.89 -16.65 -3.46
CA GLU A 85 4.90 -17.14 -2.50
C GLU A 85 5.34 -16.94 -1.04
N GLN A 86 6.59 -17.26 -0.73
CA GLN A 86 7.23 -17.04 0.57
C GLN A 86 7.31 -15.54 0.89
N ALA A 87 7.65 -14.73 -0.11
CA ALA A 87 7.65 -13.28 -0.01
C ALA A 87 6.25 -12.76 0.35
N LYS A 88 5.21 -13.23 -0.34
CA LYS A 88 3.81 -12.87 -0.06
C LYS A 88 3.37 -13.31 1.32
N GLU A 89 3.67 -14.53 1.73
CA GLU A 89 3.33 -15.05 3.06
C GLU A 89 4.01 -14.25 4.18
N LEU A 90 5.31 -13.96 4.01
CA LEU A 90 6.08 -13.14 4.94
C LEU A 90 5.46 -11.75 5.12
N ILE A 91 5.11 -11.09 4.01
CA ILE A 91 4.48 -9.76 4.04
C ILE A 91 3.07 -9.84 4.65
N SER A 92 2.25 -10.82 4.28
CA SER A 92 0.91 -11.00 4.84
C SER A 92 0.96 -11.20 6.36
N ASN A 93 1.89 -12.03 6.84
CA ASN A 93 2.12 -12.23 8.27
C ASN A 93 2.63 -10.97 8.96
N PHE A 94 3.51 -10.20 8.31
CA PHE A 94 4.01 -8.93 8.85
C PHE A 94 2.88 -7.89 9.00
N VAL A 95 1.95 -7.82 8.04
CA VAL A 95 0.79 -6.91 8.08
C VAL A 95 -0.23 -7.36 9.12
N LYS A 96 -0.52 -8.66 9.24
CA LYS A 96 -1.49 -9.20 10.21
C LYS A 96 -1.05 -9.10 11.67
N LYS A 97 0.26 -9.09 11.94
CA LYS A 97 0.80 -9.10 13.32
C LYS A 97 0.80 -7.71 13.99
N LYS A 98 0.15 -6.70 13.39
CA LYS A 98 0.00 -5.35 13.94
C LYS A 98 -1.37 -5.12 14.56
#